data_AF-A0A6J6G056-F1
#
_entry.id   AF-A0A6J6G056-F1
#
_cell.length_a   1.000
_cell.length_b   1.000
_cell.length_c   1.000
_cell.angle_alpha   90.00
_cell.angle_beta   90.00
_cell.angle_gamma   90.00
#
_symmetry.space_group_name_H-M   'P 1'
#
loop_
_entity.id
_entity.type
_entity.pdbx_description
1 polymer ?
#
loop_
_entity_poly.entity_id
_entity_poly.type
_entity_poly.pdbx_seq_one_letter_code
_entity_poly.pdbx_strand_id
1 'polypeptide(L)' 'MVEESGVMLVEWGDMAAEILGAHLEVFISRMPDQDDQRKIVLTANGQTWTPRWERVLSAFAPWQVEM' A
#
# COMPACT_ATOMS: atom_id res chain seq x y z
N MET A 1 -3.96 -3.40 21.79
CA MET A 1 -4.51 -2.07 21.51
C MET A 1 -3.42 -1.33 20.77
N VAL A 2 -3.58 -1.08 19.48
CA VAL A 2 -2.62 -0.27 18.72
C VAL A 2 -2.66 1.12 19.37
N GLU A 3 -1.50 1.67 19.74
CA GLU A 3 -1.39 3.02 20.29
C GLU A 3 -2.15 4.00 19.37
N GLU A 4 -2.70 5.10 19.90
CA GLU A 4 -3.58 6.05 19.17
C GLU A 4 -2.97 6.66 17.87
N SER A 5 -1.74 6.30 17.52
CA SER A 5 -1.03 6.68 16.29
C SER A 5 -0.37 5.50 15.55
N GLY A 6 -0.74 4.26 15.83
CA GLY A 6 -0.09 3.09 15.25
C GLY A 6 -0.66 2.68 13.88
N VAL A 7 0.12 1.92 13.14
CA VAL A 7 -0.25 1.33 11.84
C VAL A 7 -0.47 -0.16 12.04
N MET A 8 -1.57 -0.68 11.48
CA MET A 8 -1.84 -2.12 11.43
C MET A 8 -1.57 -2.62 10.01
N LEU A 9 -0.80 -3.70 9.89
CA LEU A 9 -0.61 -4.42 8.63
C LEU A 9 -1.58 -5.60 8.60
N VAL A 10 -2.34 -5.72 7.52
CA VAL A 10 -3.28 -6.82 7.30
C VAL A 10 -2.89 -7.52 6.00
N GLU A 11 -2.53 -8.80 6.07
CA GLU A 11 -2.35 -9.65 4.89
C GLU A 11 -3.69 -10.22 4.43
N TRP A 12 -3.82 -10.51 3.14
CA TRP A 12 -5.08 -10.99 2.53
C TRP A 12 -6.27 -10.06 2.81
N GLY A 13 -5.97 -8.75 2.89
CA GLY A 13 -6.95 -7.71 3.23
C GLY A 13 -8.06 -7.55 2.19
N ASP A 14 -7.87 -8.05 0.97
CA ASP A 14 -8.89 -8.15 -0.07
C ASP A 14 -10.11 -8.98 0.40
N MET A 15 -9.88 -10.03 1.20
CA MET A 15 -10.96 -10.82 1.80
C MET A 15 -11.74 -10.06 2.89
N ALA A 16 -11.18 -8.95 3.40
CA ALA A 16 -11.73 -8.14 4.48
C ALA A 16 -12.00 -6.68 4.05
N ALA A 17 -11.92 -6.37 2.75
CA ALA A 17 -11.92 -4.99 2.26
C ALA A 17 -13.12 -4.17 2.74
N GLU A 18 -14.29 -4.82 2.84
CA GLU A 18 -15.55 -4.19 3.27
C GLU A 18 -15.55 -3.73 4.73
N ILE A 19 -14.70 -4.32 5.59
CA ILE A 19 -14.66 -4.02 7.03
C ILE A 19 -13.45 -3.20 7.46
N LEU A 20 -12.46 -3.00 6.58
CA LEU A 20 -11.23 -2.26 6.88
C LEU A 20 -11.44 -0.74 6.97
N GLY A 21 -12.51 -0.21 6.36
CA GLY A 21 -12.75 1.23 6.30
C GLY A 21 -11.67 1.96 5.51
N ALA A 22 -11.23 3.14 5.98
CA ALA A 22 -10.19 3.92 5.30
C ALA A 22 -8.79 3.33 5.56
N HIS A 23 -8.10 2.93 4.49
CA HIS A 23 -6.82 2.21 4.57
C HIS A 23 -5.91 2.54 3.38
N LEU A 24 -4.66 2.07 3.44
CA LEU A 24 -3.74 2.04 2.31
C LEU A 24 -3.67 0.60 1.83
N GLU A 25 -4.11 0.36 0.60
CA GLU A 25 -3.99 -0.93 -0.04
C GLU A 25 -2.61 -1.05 -0.70
N VAL A 26 -1.97 -2.20 -0.49
CA VAL A 26 -0.70 -2.57 -1.12
C VAL A 26 -0.92 -3.85 -1.90
N PHE A 27 -1.02 -3.73 -3.22
CA PHE A 27 -1.18 -4.89 -4.10
C PHE A 27 0.17 -5.28 -4.70
N ILE A 28 0.55 -6.55 -4.55
CA ILE A 28 1.82 -7.08 -5.05
C ILE A 28 1.52 -8.15 -6.09
N SER A 29 2.01 -7.95 -7.31
CA SER A 29 1.88 -8.92 -8.40
C SER A 29 3.22 -9.28 -9.02
N ARG A 30 3.26 -10.43 -9.69
CA ARG A 30 4.42 -10.83 -10.48
C ARG A 30 4.51 -9.99 -11.75
N MET A 31 5.73 -9.67 -12.16
CA MET A 31 6.00 -9.15 -13.50
C MET A 31 6.06 -10.31 -14.50
N PRO A 32 5.47 -10.19 -15.70
CA PRO A 32 5.64 -11.18 -16.75
C PRO A 32 7.13 -11.39 -17.05
N ASP A 33 7.54 -12.65 -17.19
CA ASP A 33 8.89 -13.05 -17.61
C ASP A 33 10.05 -12.54 -16.72
N GLN A 34 9.76 -12.14 -15.48
CA GLN A 34 10.74 -11.66 -14.51
C GLN A 34 10.48 -12.26 -13.12
N ASP A 35 11.02 -13.45 -12.88
CA ASP A 35 10.70 -14.27 -11.70
C ASP A 35 10.98 -13.60 -10.35
N ASP A 36 11.98 -12.71 -10.29
CA ASP A 36 12.40 -12.01 -9.08
C ASP A 36 11.88 -10.57 -8.99
N GLN A 37 11.20 -10.06 -10.02
CA GLN A 37 10.65 -8.70 -10.01
C GLN A 37 9.16 -8.70 -9.65
N ARG A 38 8.74 -7.67 -8.92
CA ARG A 38 7.35 -7.50 -8.48
C ARG A 38 6.85 -6.12 -8.87
N LYS A 39 5.60 -6.05 -9.30
CA LYS A 39 4.87 -4.80 -9.40
C LYS A 39 4.16 -4.55 -8.08
N ILE A 40 4.41 -3.40 -7.47
CA ILE A 40 3.73 -2.96 -6.26
C ILE A 40 2.84 -1.77 -6.65
N VAL A 41 1.55 -1.86 -6.35
CA VAL A 41 0.58 -0.78 -6.55
C VAL A 41 0.06 -0.34 -5.19
N LEU A 42 0.10 0.98 -4.96
CA LEU A 42 -0.43 1.60 -3.75
C LEU A 42 -1.72 2.35 -4.08
N THR A 43 -2.78 2.05 -3.34
CA THR A 43 -4.07 2.74 -3.47
C THR A 43 -4.50 3.29 -2.12
N ALA A 44 -4.68 4.60 -2.02
CA ALA A 44 -5.26 5.23 -0.84
C ALA A 44 -6.79 5.13 -0.89
N ASN A 45 -7.37 4.28 -0.04
CA ASN A 45 -8.81 4.12 0.08
C ASN A 45 -9.33 5.01 1.22
N GLY A 46 -10.02 6.10 0.87
CA GLY A 46 -10.47 7.13 1.83
C GLY A 46 -9.43 8.21 2.14
N GLN A 47 -9.72 9.08 3.11
CA GLN A 47 -8.94 10.32 3.33
C GLN A 47 -7.82 10.22 4.38
N THR A 48 -7.74 9.13 5.13
CA THR A 48 -6.77 8.96 6.24
C THR A 48 -5.30 9.05 5.78
N TRP A 49 -5.04 8.71 4.52
CA TRP A 49 -3.69 8.72 3.94
C TRP A 49 -3.35 9.98 3.15
N THR A 50 -4.33 10.84 2.83
CA THR A 50 -4.10 12.08 2.08
C THR A 50 -3.03 12.97 2.74
N PRO A 51 -3.06 13.24 4.06
CA PRO A 51 -2.03 14.08 4.69
C PRO A 51 -0.64 13.45 4.75
N ARG A 52 -0.54 12.13 4.51
CA ARG A 52 0.71 11.37 4.56
C ARG A 52 1.25 11.04 3.16
N TRP A 53 0.51 11.37 2.11
CA TRP A 53 0.76 10.86 0.77
C TRP A 53 2.12 11.27 0.21
N GLU A 54 2.54 12.52 0.40
CA GLU A 54 3.86 12.98 -0.02
C GLU A 54 5.00 12.20 0.65
N ARG A 55 4.85 11.86 1.94
CA ARG A 55 5.83 11.03 2.65
C ARG A 55 5.85 9.60 2.12
N VAL A 56 4.69 9.05 1.75
CA VAL A 56 4.60 7.73 1.10
C VAL A 56 5.34 7.79 -0.24
N LEU A 57 5.00 8.74 -1.12
CA LEU A 57 5.68 8.88 -2.42
C LEU A 57 7.20 9.03 -2.27
N SER A 58 7.64 9.87 -1.33
CA SER A 58 9.08 10.05 -1.07
C SER A 58 9.77 8.77 -0.59
N ALA A 59 9.11 7.97 0.24
CA ALA A 59 9.66 6.68 0.69
C ALA A 59 9.77 5.65 -0.45
N PHE A 60 8.87 5.73 -1.44
CA PHE A 60 8.85 4.82 -2.59
C PHE A 60 9.68 5.31 -3.78
N ALA A 61 10.15 6.56 -3.79
CA ALA A 61 10.94 7.13 -4.88
C ALA A 61 12.14 6.25 -5.32
N PRO A 62 12.88 5.56 -4.43
CA PRO A 62 13.99 4.68 -4.85
C PRO A 62 13.57 3.45 -5.66
N TRP A 63 12.28 3.09 -5.64
CA TRP A 63 11.73 1.89 -6.28
C TRP A 63 10.80 2.22 -7.45
N GLN A 64 10.61 3.51 -7.75
CA GLN A 64 9.85 3.92 -8.92
C GLN A 64 10.65 3.58 -10.18
N VAL A 65 10.07 2.74 -11.02
CA VAL A 65 10.51 2.56 -12.40
C VAL A 65 9.69 3.53 -13.28
N GLU A 66 10.38 4.36 -14.07
CA GLU A 66 9.70 5.13 -15.13
C GLU A 66 9.03 4.14 -16.09
N MET A 67 7.79 4.42 -16.48
CA MET A 67 7.06 3.64 -17.49
C MET A 67 7.53 4.00 -18.89
#